data_AF-A0A6B2CM29-F1
#
_entry.id   AF-A0A6B2CM29-F1
#
_cell.length_a   1.000
_cell.length_b   1.000
_cell.length_c   1.000
_cell.angle_alpha   90.00
_cell.angle_beta   90.00
_cell.angle_gamma   90.00
#
_symmetry.space_group_name_H-M   'P 1'
#
loop_
_entity.id
_entity.type
_entity.pdbx_description
1 polymer ?
#
loop_
_entity_poly.entity_id
_entity_poly.type
_entity_poly.pdbx_seq_one_letter_code
_entity_poly.pdbx_strand_id
1 'polypeptide(L)'
;MNTEELFNLTATYLSVLRVEHVIMVKLIMEVAGGRINCSRLIRVLGSHIEKENDVLTKHGLTLSSIKQLRSLYEECYEACIEGKLTNRELSSLLTTIKSHDDELRSLMDELVNRYFSEVANEILTEA
;
A
#
# COMPACT_ATOMS: atom_id res chain seq x y z
N MET A 1 -11.21 -16.42 -7.53
CA MET A 1 -11.68 -15.47 -6.50
C MET A 1 -13.19 -15.44 -6.58
N ASN A 2 -13.89 -15.82 -5.51
CA ASN A 2 -15.36 -15.78 -5.47
C ASN A 2 -15.87 -14.38 -5.05
N THR A 3 -17.19 -14.19 -5.08
CA THR A 3 -17.86 -12.90 -4.76
C THR A 3 -17.55 -12.40 -3.34
N GLU A 4 -17.49 -13.31 -2.35
CA GLU A 4 -17.13 -12.97 -0.97
C GLU A 4 -15.64 -12.56 -0.82
N GLU A 5 -14.74 -13.24 -1.52
CA GLU A 5 -13.32 -12.89 -1.56
C GLU A 5 -13.09 -11.53 -2.22
N LEU A 6 -13.81 -11.23 -3.31
CA LEU A 6 -13.77 -9.92 -3.97
C LEU A 6 -14.25 -8.81 -3.04
N PHE A 7 -15.36 -9.02 -2.32
CA PHE A 7 -15.86 -8.09 -1.31
C PHE A 7 -14.82 -7.86 -0.21
N ASN A 8 -14.32 -8.93 0.40
CA ASN A 8 -13.36 -8.81 1.50
C ASN A 8 -12.06 -8.12 1.05
N LEU A 9 -11.54 -8.47 -0.12
CA LEU A 9 -10.34 -7.87 -0.67
C LEU A 9 -10.53 -6.36 -0.91
N THR A 10 -11.64 -5.95 -1.53
CA THR A 10 -11.88 -4.54 -1.87
C THR A 10 -12.31 -3.70 -0.68
N ALA A 11 -13.31 -4.16 0.08
CA ALA A 11 -13.96 -3.40 1.15
C ALA A 11 -13.17 -3.39 2.46
N THR A 12 -12.41 -4.45 2.76
CA THR A 12 -11.72 -4.60 4.05
C THR A 12 -10.22 -4.41 3.95
N TYR A 13 -9.58 -4.89 2.88
CA TYR A 13 -8.12 -4.85 2.77
C TYR A 13 -7.61 -3.66 1.98
N LEU A 14 -7.96 -3.55 0.69
CA LEU A 14 -7.42 -2.50 -0.18
C LEU A 14 -7.85 -1.11 0.28
N SER A 15 -9.09 -0.95 0.75
CA SER A 15 -9.58 0.32 1.34
C SER A 15 -8.73 0.77 2.54
N VAL A 16 -8.37 -0.16 3.44
CA VAL A 16 -7.57 0.11 4.64
C VAL A 16 -6.12 0.42 4.26
N LEU A 17 -5.52 -0.32 3.34
CA LEU A 17 -4.15 -0.08 2.86
C LEU A 17 -3.98 1.34 2.33
N ARG A 18 -4.97 1.84 1.56
CA ARG A 18 -4.94 3.21 1.04
C ARG A 18 -5.05 4.27 2.13
N VAL A 19 -5.79 4.01 3.21
CA VAL A 19 -5.79 4.90 4.39
C VAL A 19 -4.43 4.85 5.11
N GLU A 20 -3.82 3.67 5.21
CA GLU A 20 -2.47 3.50 5.77
C GLU A 20 -1.43 4.28 4.97
N HIS A 21 -1.55 4.36 3.64
CA HIS A 21 -0.72 5.23 2.79
C HIS A 21 -0.79 6.70 3.21
N VAL A 22 -1.99 7.24 3.48
CA VAL A 22 -2.15 8.63 3.96
C VAL A 22 -1.48 8.83 5.32
N ILE A 23 -1.58 7.85 6.22
CA ILE A 23 -0.91 7.88 7.53
C ILE A 23 0.62 7.86 7.35
N MET A 24 1.14 7.06 6.42
CA MET A 24 2.58 7.04 6.11
C MET A 24 3.07 8.39 5.58
N VAL A 25 2.32 9.05 4.69
CA VAL A 25 2.65 10.40 4.21
C VAL A 25 2.74 11.38 5.39
N LYS A 26 1.80 11.34 6.32
CA LYS A 26 1.86 12.16 7.53
C LYS A 26 3.12 11.87 8.35
N LEU A 27 3.47 10.59 8.53
CA LEU A 27 4.67 10.21 9.27
C LEU A 27 5.96 10.71 8.61
N ILE A 28 6.05 10.62 7.28
CA ILE A 28 7.16 11.19 6.49
C ILE A 28 7.30 12.69 6.75
N MET A 29 6.19 13.44 6.72
CA MET A 29 6.21 14.89 7.01
C MET A 29 6.68 15.21 8.43
N GLU A 30 6.30 14.40 9.41
CA GLU A 30 6.74 14.58 10.80
C GLU A 30 8.24 14.30 10.98
N VAL A 31 8.79 13.30 10.27
CA VAL A 31 10.23 13.02 10.26
C VAL A 31 11.00 14.12 9.55
N ALA A 32 10.53 14.58 8.37
CA ALA A 32 11.14 15.70 7.65
C ALA A 32 11.16 16.99 8.47
N GLY A 33 10.15 17.21 9.32
CA GLY A 33 10.06 18.33 10.25
C GLY A 33 10.86 18.14 11.55
N GLY A 34 11.58 17.03 11.72
CA GLY A 34 12.35 16.73 12.94
C GLY A 34 11.48 16.49 14.19
N ARG A 35 10.17 16.30 14.03
CA ARG A 35 9.22 16.11 15.14
C ARG A 35 9.16 14.66 15.62
N ILE A 36 9.53 13.73 14.76
CA ILE A 36 9.56 12.29 15.04
C ILE A 36 10.88 11.70 14.55
N ASN A 37 11.42 10.72 15.29
CA ASN A 37 12.61 9.98 14.88
C ASN A 37 12.32 9.06 13.68
N CYS A 38 13.25 9.01 12.72
CA CYS A 38 13.10 8.21 11.50
C CYS A 38 12.90 6.71 11.76
N SER A 39 13.38 6.16 12.88
CA SER A 39 13.17 4.75 13.26
C SER A 39 11.69 4.37 13.33
N ARG A 40 10.83 5.31 13.74
CA ARG A 40 9.38 5.09 13.77
C ARG A 40 8.81 4.97 12.36
N LEU A 41 9.31 5.78 11.42
CA LEU A 41 8.93 5.73 10.01
C LEU A 41 9.31 4.39 9.39
N ILE A 42 10.56 3.96 9.57
CA ILE A 42 11.05 2.66 9.07
C ILE A 42 10.18 1.52 9.60
N ARG A 43 9.95 1.44 10.91
CA ARG A 43 9.17 0.33 11.49
C ARG A 43 7.76 0.25 10.89
N VAL A 44 7.12 1.40 10.68
CA VAL A 44 5.77 1.45 10.08
C VAL A 44 5.82 1.04 8.60
N LEU A 45 6.77 1.56 7.82
CA LEU A 45 6.94 1.21 6.41
C LEU A 45 7.20 -0.29 6.21
N GLY A 46 8.13 -0.87 6.97
CA GLY A 46 8.48 -2.29 6.86
C GLY A 46 7.27 -3.17 7.13
N SER A 47 6.56 -2.91 8.23
CA SER A 47 5.33 -3.64 8.56
C SER A 47 4.23 -3.47 7.52
N HIS A 48 4.12 -2.29 6.91
CA HIS A 48 3.14 -2.01 5.85
C HIS A 48 3.46 -2.81 4.59
N ILE A 49 4.71 -2.76 4.12
CA ILE A 49 5.17 -3.48 2.92
C ILE A 49 4.99 -4.99 3.08
N GLU A 50 5.29 -5.56 4.24
CA GLU A 50 5.09 -6.98 4.52
C GLU A 50 3.62 -7.36 4.49
N LYS A 51 2.77 -6.65 5.25
CA LYS A 51 1.33 -6.90 5.32
C LYS A 51 0.68 -6.80 3.94
N GLU A 52 1.03 -5.79 3.17
CA GLU A 52 0.50 -5.59 1.83
C GLU A 52 0.93 -6.71 0.88
N ASN A 53 2.22 -7.05 0.87
CA ASN A 53 2.74 -8.13 0.04
C ASN A 53 2.08 -9.48 0.35
N ASP A 54 1.84 -9.77 1.64
CA ASP A 54 1.17 -10.99 2.07
C ASP A 54 -0.28 -11.06 1.60
N VAL A 55 -1.03 -9.95 1.71
CA VAL A 55 -2.40 -9.86 1.20
C VAL A 55 -2.45 -10.05 -0.31
N LEU A 56 -1.61 -9.33 -1.05
CA LEU A 56 -1.57 -9.43 -2.52
C LEU A 56 -1.21 -10.86 -2.96
N THR A 57 -0.18 -11.45 -2.35
CA THR A 57 0.29 -12.81 -2.69
C THR A 57 -0.76 -13.86 -2.35
N LYS A 58 -1.44 -13.74 -1.20
CA LYS A 58 -2.54 -14.63 -0.80
C LYS A 58 -3.66 -14.68 -1.84
N HIS A 59 -3.92 -13.57 -2.52
CA HIS A 59 -4.93 -13.44 -3.56
C HIS A 59 -4.38 -13.61 -4.99
N GLY A 60 -3.11 -14.00 -5.15
CA GLY A 60 -2.48 -14.20 -6.45
C GLY A 60 -2.24 -12.91 -7.24
N LEU A 61 -2.24 -11.75 -6.57
CA LEU A 61 -2.05 -10.44 -7.15
C LEU A 61 -0.60 -10.01 -7.00
N THR A 62 -0.08 -9.30 -8.00
CA THR A 62 1.28 -8.76 -7.95
C THR A 62 1.28 -7.34 -8.47
N LEU A 63 1.85 -6.41 -7.70
CA LEU A 63 2.05 -5.02 -8.11
C LEU A 63 3.52 -4.78 -8.42
N SER A 64 3.82 -4.09 -9.53
CA SER A 64 5.19 -3.73 -9.90
C SER A 64 5.82 -2.79 -8.88
N SER A 65 5.03 -1.84 -8.38
CA SER A 65 5.44 -0.82 -7.43
C SER A 65 5.86 -1.35 -6.07
N ILE A 66 5.39 -2.52 -5.62
CA ILE A 66 5.76 -3.05 -4.29
C ILE A 66 7.24 -3.42 -4.19
N LYS A 67 7.85 -3.86 -5.31
CA LYS A 67 9.29 -4.14 -5.38
C LYS A 67 10.12 -2.87 -5.26
N GLN A 68 9.66 -1.80 -5.92
CA GLN A 68 10.31 -0.49 -5.85
C GLN A 68 10.21 0.08 -4.43
N LEU A 69 9.03 -0.05 -3.80
CA LEU A 69 8.81 0.39 -2.42
C LEU A 69 9.70 -0.36 -1.43
N ARG A 70 9.89 -1.67 -1.61
CA ARG A 70 10.81 -2.47 -0.77
C ARG A 70 12.28 -2.03 -0.93
N SER A 71 12.75 -1.85 -2.16
CA SER A 71 14.12 -1.39 -2.42
C SER A 71 14.38 -0.04 -1.76
N LEU A 72 13.44 0.91 -1.92
CA LEU A 72 13.58 2.24 -1.35
C LEU A 72 13.45 2.26 0.17
N TYR A 73 12.68 1.33 0.74
CA TYR A 73 12.62 1.11 2.17
C TYR A 73 13.98 0.68 2.74
N GLU A 74 14.68 -0.25 2.08
CA GLU A 74 16.01 -0.71 2.50
C GLU A 74 17.02 0.44 2.49
N GLU A 75 17.02 1.27 1.43
CA GLU A 75 17.84 2.48 1.35
C GLU A 75 17.53 3.47 2.49
N CYS A 76 16.25 3.74 2.73
CA CYS A 76 15.82 4.64 3.80
C CYS A 76 16.16 4.08 5.19
N TYR A 77 16.13 2.75 5.36
CA TYR A 77 16.46 2.08 6.61
C TYR A 77 17.93 2.27 6.96
N GLU A 78 18.82 1.99 6.02
CA GLU A 78 20.26 2.19 6.18
C GLU A 78 20.58 3.66 6.47
N ALA A 79 20.03 4.59 5.67
CA ALA A 79 20.21 6.02 5.88
C ALA A 79 19.69 6.48 7.26
N CYS A 80 18.59 5.90 7.75
CA CYS A 80 18.06 6.21 9.08
C CYS A 80 18.97 5.69 10.20
N ILE A 81 19.52 4.47 10.11
CA ILE A 81 20.46 3.93 11.12
C ILE A 81 21.73 4.76 11.18
N GLU A 82 22.25 5.17 10.02
CA GLU A 82 23.46 5.99 9.93
C GLU A 82 23.23 7.46 10.33
N GLY A 83 21.99 7.87 10.60
CA GLY A 83 21.64 9.25 10.90
C GLY A 83 21.82 10.19 9.71
N LYS A 84 21.83 9.65 8.48
CA LYS A 84 22.06 10.37 7.23
C LYS A 84 20.77 10.60 6.43
N LEU A 85 19.63 10.13 6.91
CA LEU A 85 18.36 10.30 6.23
C LEU A 85 18.05 11.78 5.96
N THR A 86 17.89 12.10 4.69
CA THR A 86 17.71 13.43 4.14
C THR A 86 16.27 13.64 3.64
N ASN A 87 15.90 14.91 3.49
CA ASN A 87 14.63 15.27 2.85
C ASN A 87 14.54 14.80 1.40
N ARG A 88 15.66 14.53 0.73
CA ARG A 88 15.68 13.99 -0.63
C ARG A 88 15.19 12.54 -0.63
N GLU A 89 15.70 11.69 0.27
CA GLU A 89 15.24 10.30 0.39
C GLU A 89 13.77 10.23 0.83
N LEU A 90 13.36 11.08 1.77
CA LEU A 90 11.96 11.19 2.18
C LEU A 90 11.04 11.62 1.03
N SER A 91 11.51 12.50 0.14
CA SER A 91 10.74 12.92 -1.05
C SER A 91 10.65 11.82 -2.10
N SER A 92 11.73 11.06 -2.30
CA SER A 92 11.71 9.86 -3.14
C SER A 92 10.71 8.85 -2.61
N LEU A 93 10.73 8.59 -1.30
CA LEU A 93 9.82 7.67 -0.64
C LEU A 93 8.36 8.09 -0.82
N LEU A 94 8.06 9.38 -0.64
CA LEU A 94 6.73 9.93 -0.87
C LEU A 94 6.26 9.71 -2.32
N THR A 95 7.15 9.90 -3.29
CA THR A 95 6.85 9.72 -4.72
C THR A 95 6.55 8.25 -5.04
N THR A 96 7.32 7.32 -4.48
CA THR A 96 7.10 5.89 -4.66
C THR A 96 5.81 5.42 -3.98
N ILE A 97 5.49 5.89 -2.76
CA ILE A 97 4.21 5.60 -2.10
C ILE A 97 3.04 6.11 -2.94
N LYS A 98 3.15 7.31 -3.52
CA LYS A 98 2.11 7.83 -4.42
C LYS A 98 1.93 6.94 -5.64
N SER A 99 3.01 6.56 -6.31
CA SER A 99 2.96 5.67 -7.48
C SER A 99 2.34 4.32 -7.12
N HIS A 100 2.63 3.81 -5.93
CA HIS A 100 2.06 2.57 -5.41
C HIS A 100 0.55 2.71 -5.12
N ASP A 101 0.12 3.82 -4.52
CA ASP A 101 -1.31 4.11 -4.32
C ASP A 101 -2.07 4.23 -5.65
N ASP A 102 -1.44 4.80 -6.69
CA ASP A 102 -2.02 4.91 -8.02
C ASP A 102 -2.20 3.52 -8.69
N GLU A 103 -1.25 2.59 -8.52
CA GLU A 103 -1.38 1.19 -8.95
C GLU A 103 -2.49 0.47 -8.16
N LEU A 104 -2.51 0.61 -6.82
CA LEU A 104 -3.55 0.03 -5.97
C LEU A 104 -4.95 0.54 -6.32
N ARG A 105 -5.10 1.83 -6.61
CA ARG A 105 -6.38 2.39 -7.05
C ARG A 105 -6.85 1.69 -8.31
N SER A 106 -5.96 1.53 -9.30
CA SER A 106 -6.30 0.90 -10.58
C SER A 106 -6.76 -0.54 -10.39
N LEU A 107 -6.05 -1.30 -9.53
CA LEU A 107 -6.44 -2.65 -9.13
C LEU A 107 -7.79 -2.67 -8.40
N MET A 108 -8.01 -1.75 -7.47
CA MET A 108 -9.25 -1.65 -6.70
C MET A 108 -10.45 -1.37 -7.61
N ASP A 109 -10.30 -0.46 -8.58
CA ASP A 109 -11.35 -0.16 -9.56
C ASP A 109 -11.69 -1.39 -10.41
N GLU A 110 -10.69 -2.16 -10.85
CA GLU A 110 -10.89 -3.43 -11.57
C GLU A 110 -11.68 -4.45 -10.73
N LEU A 111 -11.26 -4.67 -9.49
CA LEU A 111 -11.87 -5.67 -8.61
C LEU A 111 -13.30 -5.28 -8.19
N VAL A 112 -13.56 -3.99 -7.97
CA VAL A 112 -14.91 -3.48 -7.66
C VAL A 112 -15.84 -3.65 -8.86
N ASN A 113 -15.37 -3.32 -10.07
CA ASN A 113 -16.17 -3.53 -11.29
C ASN A 113 -16.48 -5.02 -11.50
N ARG A 114 -15.51 -5.89 -11.24
CA ARG A 114 -15.72 -7.33 -11.28
C ARG A 114 -16.75 -7.77 -10.25
N TYR A 115 -16.63 -7.33 -8.99
CA TYR A 115 -17.60 -7.65 -7.94
C TYR A 115 -19.04 -7.28 -8.33
N PHE A 116 -19.27 -6.07 -8.81
CA PHE A 116 -20.61 -5.66 -9.25
C PHE A 116 -21.14 -6.51 -10.40
N SER A 117 -20.28 -6.90 -11.33
CA SER A 117 -20.67 -7.77 -12.47
C SER A 117 -21.05 -9.17 -12.00
N GLU A 118 -20.27 -9.78 -11.09
CA GLU A 118 -20.56 -11.11 -10.53
C GLU A 118 -21.88 -11.08 -9.73
N VAL A 119 -22.09 -10.07 -8.88
CA VAL A 119 -23.35 -9.91 -8.13
C VAL A 119 -24.55 -9.72 -9.07
N ALA A 120 -24.41 -8.92 -10.13
CA ALA A 120 -25.48 -8.74 -11.11
C ALA A 120 -25.83 -10.07 -11.81
N ASN A 121 -24.82 -10.88 -12.16
CA ASN A 121 -25.03 -12.18 -12.76
C ASN A 121 -25.74 -13.14 -11.80
N GLU A 122 -25.30 -13.21 -10.54
CA GLU A 122 -25.94 -14.04 -9.50
C GLU A 122 -27.45 -13.72 -9.39
N ILE A 123 -27.79 -12.42 -9.28
CA ILE A 123 -29.19 -11.95 -9.23
C ILE A 123 -30.00 -12.37 -10.46
N LEU A 124 -29.41 -12.31 -11.66
CA LEU A 124 -30.08 -12.65 -12.91
C LEU A 124 -30.24 -14.17 -13.11
N THR A 125 -29.36 -14.98 -12.53
CA THR A 125 -29.40 -16.45 -12.64
C THR A 125 -30.21 -17.12 -11.54
N GLU A 126 -30.40 -16.46 -10.40
CA GLU A 126 -31.25 -16.95 -9.30
C GLU A 126 -32.74 -16.55 -9.44
N ALA A 127 -33.08 -15.78 -10.48
CA ALA A 127 -34.45 -15.38 -10.84
C ALA A 127 -35.12 -16.37 -11.83
#